data_AF-B5RS13-F1
#
_entry.id   AF-B5RS13-F1
#
_cell.length_a   1.000
_cell.length_b   1.000
_cell.length_c   1.000
_cell.angle_alpha   90.00
_cell.angle_beta   90.00
_cell.angle_gamma   90.00
#
_symmetry.space_group_name_H-M   'P 1'
#
loop_
_entity.id
_entity.type
_entity.pdbx_description
1 polymer ?
#
loop_
_entity_poly.entity_id
_entity_poly.type
_entity_poly.pdbx_seq_one_letter_code
_entity_poly.pdbx_strand_id
1 'polypeptide(L)'
;MFGEKICVLLVSLVLIISCNLKSSDLAKDGKGLENSFGKSVVVGPLYEVNRFVDEPFSPRVEYDTPAVRKGVEEMGMGIDIGDMDVELDNLLTRLNIQKEDRDVFVYLKKVLCDPTITDDQGVYKTYTVSEFHDLLDSWGAGQVSVIRSKLIRVFTSLKALRVLIGDCRNNILKQGLLNRLMFVKKEYERYLKKVFDSSDFSIIKVSLEYHNPYYGKFGLIEIDASNFKDLTDVRDRYSAFVDDDQKRIQEIRNILTSANIARGQNLKTYSDDEFDILFSSWSNYQLKRVVRMHLGYMRRARDVKVQIGYFDDMKNIDIRTELKYRLVTSLTTWKLKLEDTLSQKDSGYPEYLKQIFNKSTAVEIYDNIPFSSKYDINDYNFYFPFNDAYFLDIDRYYSIRNEFISKYNKLSYAEKVAVEFIRNIVFNANIAADKGYKTYTDDYKFYLIFASSDYYFSELVQRQLNFATCQSYIEEYINEIKENPVRKNKLLQKRDELVKKYHVSLKKFFHGVNEATFEFDDSSRKNYSEVWDIQLDFESFFDNIAVEGL
;
A
#
# COMPACT_ATOMS: atom_id res chain seq x y z
N MET A 1 -37.68 -29.95 37.65
CA MET A 1 -36.34 -30.51 37.96
C MET A 1 -35.38 -30.46 36.76
N PHE A 2 -35.43 -29.38 35.94
CA PHE A 2 -34.53 -29.17 34.79
C PHE A 2 -33.73 -27.85 34.86
N GLY A 3 -34.06 -26.95 35.81
CA GLY A 3 -33.38 -25.66 35.99
C GLY A 3 -32.06 -25.75 36.79
N GLU A 4 -31.96 -26.64 37.78
CA GLU A 4 -30.77 -26.72 38.65
C GLU A 4 -29.55 -27.33 37.93
N LYS A 5 -29.75 -28.20 36.93
CA LYS A 5 -28.64 -28.79 36.16
C LYS A 5 -27.99 -27.82 35.18
N ILE A 6 -28.74 -26.82 34.69
CA ILE A 6 -28.22 -25.80 33.76
C ILE A 6 -27.36 -24.77 34.50
N CYS A 7 -27.74 -24.40 35.72
CA CYS A 7 -26.95 -23.47 36.54
C CYS A 7 -25.60 -24.06 36.97
N VAL A 8 -25.54 -25.35 37.29
CA VAL A 8 -24.26 -26.02 37.66
C VAL A 8 -23.31 -26.12 36.45
N LEU A 9 -23.84 -26.34 35.24
CA LEU A 9 -23.03 -26.35 34.00
C LEU A 9 -22.49 -24.96 33.65
N LEU A 10 -23.28 -23.91 33.81
CA LEU A 10 -22.85 -22.54 33.53
C LEU A 10 -21.79 -22.03 34.53
N VAL A 11 -21.94 -22.35 35.82
CA VAL A 11 -20.94 -22.00 36.84
C VAL A 11 -19.63 -22.77 36.64
N SER A 12 -19.72 -24.04 36.22
CA SER A 12 -18.53 -24.85 35.90
C SER A 12 -17.79 -24.32 34.66
N LEU A 13 -18.51 -23.84 33.65
CA LEU A 13 -17.91 -23.26 32.44
C LEU A 13 -17.18 -21.94 32.74
N VAL A 14 -17.74 -21.10 33.61
CA VAL A 14 -17.13 -19.83 34.04
C VAL A 14 -15.88 -20.06 34.89
N LEU A 15 -15.86 -21.12 35.70
CA LEU A 15 -14.66 -21.52 36.46
C LEU A 15 -13.56 -22.11 35.56
N ILE A 16 -13.92 -22.85 34.50
CA ILE A 16 -12.95 -23.39 33.52
C ILE A 16 -12.31 -22.26 32.69
N ILE A 17 -13.07 -21.23 32.32
CA ILE A 17 -12.55 -20.08 31.57
C ILE A 17 -11.66 -19.18 32.45
N SER A 18 -11.89 -19.19 33.78
CA SER A 18 -11.15 -18.36 34.73
C SER A 18 -9.83 -18.98 35.23
N CYS A 19 -9.53 -20.23 34.86
CA CYS A 19 -8.41 -20.99 35.44
C CYS A 19 -7.23 -21.30 34.51
N ASN A 20 -6.97 -20.56 33.41
CA ASN A 20 -5.75 -20.81 32.64
C ASN A 20 -4.99 -19.55 32.22
N LEU A 21 -4.31 -18.93 33.18
CA LEU A 21 -3.18 -18.03 32.98
C LEU A 21 -1.97 -18.57 33.75
N LYS A 22 -1.02 -19.23 33.05
CA LYS A 22 0.44 -18.97 33.07
C LYS A 22 1.31 -20.17 32.65
N SER A 23 2.37 -19.80 31.91
CA SER A 23 3.65 -20.49 31.67
C SER A 23 3.63 -21.61 30.62
N SER A 24 4.68 -21.89 29.84
CA SER A 24 6.08 -21.43 29.79
C SER A 24 6.70 -21.89 28.45
N ASP A 25 7.64 -21.12 27.92
CA ASP A 25 8.78 -21.45 27.04
C ASP A 25 8.72 -22.67 26.09
N LEU A 26 8.95 -22.44 24.78
CA LEU A 26 10.20 -22.81 24.07
C LEU A 26 10.05 -22.79 22.52
N ALA A 27 11.21 -22.52 21.91
CA ALA A 27 11.70 -23.04 20.62
C ALA A 27 11.55 -22.19 19.35
N LYS A 28 12.71 -22.11 18.70
CA LYS A 28 13.08 -21.53 17.41
C LYS A 28 12.61 -22.40 16.24
N ASP A 29 12.86 -21.86 15.05
CA ASP A 29 12.69 -22.41 13.69
C ASP A 29 11.32 -22.07 13.10
N GLY A 30 11.15 -21.55 11.89
CA GLY A 30 12.03 -21.36 10.76
C GLY A 30 11.20 -21.61 9.50
N LYS A 31 11.08 -20.58 8.64
CA LYS A 31 10.42 -20.52 7.30
C LYS A 31 8.92 -20.20 7.25
N GLY A 32 8.60 -19.26 6.33
CA GLY A 32 7.27 -19.09 5.73
C GLY A 32 6.54 -17.81 6.13
N LEU A 33 6.98 -16.64 5.64
CA LEU A 33 6.21 -15.41 5.74
C LEU A 33 5.22 -15.37 4.56
N GLU A 34 4.04 -15.94 4.76
CA GLU A 34 2.86 -15.64 3.93
C GLU A 34 1.88 -14.80 4.74
N ASN A 35 1.34 -13.79 4.06
CA ASN A 35 0.46 -12.76 4.59
C ASN A 35 -0.79 -13.35 5.27
N SER A 36 -0.98 -13.04 6.54
CA SER A 36 -2.30 -13.09 7.18
C SER A 36 -2.46 -11.92 8.16
N PHE A 37 -3.14 -10.86 7.70
CA PHE A 37 -3.75 -9.88 8.59
C PHE A 37 -4.85 -10.58 9.39
N GLY A 38 -4.80 -10.48 10.72
CA GLY A 38 -5.93 -10.79 11.59
C GLY A 38 -5.59 -11.61 12.82
N LYS A 39 -5.21 -10.93 13.90
CA LYS A 39 -5.63 -11.26 15.27
C LYS A 39 -5.18 -10.14 16.22
N SER A 40 -6.05 -9.18 16.45
CA SER A 40 -6.01 -8.37 17.67
C SER A 40 -7.34 -8.55 18.40
N VAL A 41 -7.25 -9.21 19.55
CA VAL A 41 -8.33 -9.40 20.49
C VAL A 41 -8.50 -8.09 21.26
N VAL A 42 -9.58 -7.37 20.98
CA VAL A 42 -9.97 -6.16 21.70
C VAL A 42 -10.75 -6.54 22.96
N VAL A 43 -10.25 -6.10 24.12
CA VAL A 43 -11.09 -5.83 25.29
C VAL A 43 -10.64 -4.48 25.87
N GLY A 44 -11.43 -3.44 25.62
CA GLY A 44 -11.25 -2.09 26.17
C GLY A 44 -12.22 -1.10 25.51
N PRO A 45 -12.85 -0.19 26.28
CA PRO A 45 -14.09 0.46 25.87
C PRO A 45 -13.91 1.53 24.78
N LEU A 46 -14.94 1.65 23.96
CA LEU A 46 -15.18 2.72 22.98
C LEU A 46 -15.07 4.09 23.66
N TYR A 47 -14.07 4.88 23.26
CA TYR A 47 -14.07 6.33 23.50
C TYR A 47 -14.39 7.04 22.19
N GLU A 48 -15.45 7.84 22.24
CA GLU A 48 -15.85 8.80 21.23
C GLU A 48 -14.68 9.76 20.92
N VAL A 49 -14.12 9.67 19.72
CA VAL A 49 -13.23 10.71 19.18
C VAL A 49 -14.11 11.82 18.62
N ASN A 50 -14.56 12.72 19.50
CA ASN A 50 -15.21 13.96 19.12
C ASN A 50 -14.41 15.18 19.64
N ARG A 51 -14.11 16.08 18.69
CA ARG A 51 -13.58 17.46 18.82
C ARG A 51 -12.08 17.63 19.07
N PHE A 52 -11.36 17.88 17.97
CA PHE A 52 -10.21 18.77 17.96
C PHE A 52 -10.72 20.20 18.19
N VAL A 53 -10.62 20.66 19.43
CA VAL A 53 -10.77 22.06 19.81
C VAL A 53 -9.44 22.76 19.51
N ASP A 54 -9.51 23.97 18.98
CA ASP A 54 -8.37 24.86 18.74
C ASP A 54 -7.61 25.10 20.05
N GLU A 55 -6.47 24.44 20.24
CA GLU A 55 -5.54 24.74 21.32
C GLU A 55 -4.32 25.49 20.78
N PRO A 56 -4.03 26.71 21.29
CA PRO A 56 -2.81 27.43 20.96
C PRO A 56 -1.60 26.79 21.64
N PHE A 57 -0.47 26.79 20.93
CA PHE A 57 0.84 26.33 21.41
C PHE A 57 1.22 26.96 22.76
N SER A 58 1.49 26.15 23.79
CA SER A 58 2.04 26.58 25.10
C SER A 58 2.60 25.38 25.89
N PRO A 59 3.59 25.55 26.81
CA PRO A 59 5.01 25.39 26.46
C PRO A 59 5.83 24.42 27.34
N ARG A 60 7.04 24.13 26.84
CA ARG A 60 8.30 23.70 27.50
C ARG A 60 8.23 22.64 28.61
N VAL A 61 8.83 21.49 28.32
CA VAL A 61 9.52 20.67 29.33
C VAL A 61 10.91 20.33 28.79
N GLU A 62 11.94 20.74 29.53
CA GLU A 62 13.34 20.43 29.33
C GLU A 62 13.65 19.16 30.13
N TYR A 63 14.01 18.03 29.49
CA TYR A 63 14.70 16.91 30.14
C TYR A 63 15.53 16.07 29.15
N ASP A 64 16.59 15.51 29.72
CA ASP A 64 17.76 14.87 29.11
C ASP A 64 17.50 13.69 28.16
N THR A 65 18.29 13.67 27.07
CA THR A 65 18.21 12.69 25.97
C THR A 65 19.53 11.96 25.78
N PRO A 66 19.59 10.63 25.99
CA PRO A 66 20.70 9.80 25.52
C PRO A 66 20.21 8.76 24.51
N ALA A 67 20.20 9.11 23.21
CA ALA A 67 20.14 8.12 22.13
C ALA A 67 20.65 8.64 20.76
N VAL A 68 20.56 9.94 20.47
CA VAL A 68 20.99 10.51 19.17
C VAL A 68 22.51 10.75 19.10
N ARG A 69 23.24 10.67 20.22
CA ARG A 69 24.69 10.97 20.25
C ARG A 69 25.57 9.99 19.47
N LYS A 70 25.16 8.73 19.30
CA LYS A 70 26.11 7.65 18.96
C LYS A 70 26.68 7.69 17.53
N GLY A 71 26.17 8.57 16.65
CA GLY A 71 26.78 8.85 15.35
C GLY A 71 27.22 10.31 15.15
N VAL A 72 27.04 11.17 16.17
CA VAL A 72 27.26 12.62 16.08
C VAL A 72 28.58 13.04 16.75
N GLU A 73 29.05 12.28 17.75
CA GLU A 73 30.36 12.54 18.39
C GLU A 73 31.57 12.21 17.48
N GLU A 74 31.39 11.49 16.36
CA GLU A 74 32.45 11.24 15.37
C GLU A 74 32.65 12.37 14.34
N MET A 75 31.75 13.37 14.27
CA MET A 75 31.85 14.45 13.28
C MET A 75 32.44 15.73 13.88
N GLY A 76 33.77 15.73 14.01
CA GLY A 76 34.53 16.98 14.16
C GLY A 76 34.08 18.03 13.15
N MET A 77 34.09 19.29 13.57
CA MET A 77 33.59 20.46 12.82
C MET A 77 34.36 20.79 11.51
N GLY A 78 35.10 19.84 10.93
CA GLY A 78 35.87 19.99 9.69
C GLY A 78 35.37 19.05 8.59
N ILE A 79 35.48 19.46 7.32
CA ILE A 79 35.47 18.48 6.23
C ILE A 79 36.73 17.65 6.46
N ASP A 80 36.56 16.42 6.94
CA ASP A 80 37.66 15.46 6.92
C ASP A 80 37.94 15.14 5.45
N ILE A 81 38.94 15.84 4.91
CA ILE A 81 39.42 15.72 3.53
C ILE A 81 40.51 14.64 3.40
N GLY A 82 40.93 14.03 4.52
CA GLY A 82 42.07 13.11 4.59
C GLY A 82 43.40 13.83 4.80
N ASP A 83 44.45 13.03 4.92
CA ASP A 83 45.81 13.53 5.15
C ASP A 83 46.60 13.65 3.85
N MET A 84 47.32 14.77 3.72
CA MET A 84 48.31 14.97 2.67
C MET A 84 49.56 14.17 3.00
N ASP A 85 49.90 13.18 2.18
CA ASP A 85 51.17 12.48 2.29
C ASP A 85 52.26 13.21 1.49
N VAL A 86 53.51 12.95 1.86
CA VAL A 86 54.69 13.62 1.29
C VAL A 86 54.84 13.33 -0.20
N GLU A 87 54.46 12.13 -0.66
CA GLU A 87 54.60 11.74 -2.06
C GLU A 87 53.60 12.49 -2.94
N LEU A 88 52.33 12.57 -2.51
CA LEU A 88 51.31 13.38 -3.17
C LEU A 88 51.70 14.86 -3.20
N ASP A 89 52.22 15.42 -2.11
CA ASP A 89 52.62 16.84 -2.06
C ASP A 89 53.77 17.15 -3.04
N ASN A 90 54.77 16.27 -3.10
CA ASN A 90 55.88 16.37 -4.05
C ASN A 90 55.40 16.23 -5.49
N LEU A 91 54.51 15.28 -5.77
CA LEU A 91 53.92 15.07 -7.09
C LEU A 91 53.14 16.29 -7.56
N LEU A 92 52.24 16.82 -6.71
CA LEU A 92 51.45 18.01 -7.03
C LEU A 92 52.34 19.26 -7.20
N THR A 93 53.46 19.35 -6.47
CA THR A 93 54.48 20.39 -6.69
C THR A 93 55.13 20.26 -8.06
N ARG A 94 55.56 19.05 -8.45
CA ARG A 94 56.15 18.77 -9.76
C ARG A 94 55.17 19.05 -10.92
N LEU A 95 53.88 18.80 -10.70
CA LEU A 95 52.79 19.08 -11.64
C LEU A 95 52.35 20.55 -11.64
N ASN A 96 53.02 21.42 -10.87
CA ASN A 96 52.75 22.85 -10.76
C ASN A 96 51.33 23.18 -10.25
N ILE A 97 50.81 22.37 -9.31
CA ILE A 97 49.53 22.62 -8.62
C ILE A 97 49.78 23.49 -7.40
N GLN A 98 49.07 24.63 -7.35
CA GLN A 98 49.13 25.60 -6.26
C GLN A 98 48.68 24.98 -4.94
N LYS A 99 49.27 25.42 -3.82
CA LYS A 99 49.07 24.81 -2.50
C LYS A 99 47.60 24.85 -2.08
N GLU A 100 46.91 25.93 -2.40
CA GLU A 100 45.51 26.19 -2.07
C GLU A 100 44.55 25.20 -2.76
N ASP A 101 45.00 24.57 -3.86
CA ASP A 101 44.21 23.63 -4.64
C ASP A 101 44.50 22.17 -4.33
N ARG A 102 45.57 21.88 -3.57
CA ARG A 102 46.01 20.50 -3.30
C ARG A 102 45.00 19.72 -2.48
N ASP A 103 44.24 20.40 -1.62
CA ASP A 103 43.14 19.81 -0.84
C ASP A 103 42.14 19.02 -1.69
N VAL A 104 41.89 19.44 -2.94
CA VAL A 104 41.00 18.73 -3.86
C VAL A 104 41.52 17.33 -4.17
N PHE A 105 42.83 17.19 -4.34
CA PHE A 105 43.46 15.91 -4.63
C PHE A 105 43.62 15.06 -3.38
N VAL A 106 43.79 15.68 -2.20
CA VAL A 106 43.74 14.95 -0.91
C VAL A 106 42.36 14.33 -0.72
N TYR A 107 41.29 15.10 -0.96
CA TYR A 107 39.93 14.61 -0.91
C TYR A 107 39.67 13.52 -1.96
N LEU A 108 40.11 13.72 -3.20
CA LEU A 108 39.97 12.73 -4.26
C LEU A 108 40.70 11.42 -3.91
N LYS A 109 41.94 11.50 -3.41
CA LYS A 109 42.71 10.34 -2.93
C LYS A 109 41.92 9.59 -1.88
N LYS A 110 41.45 10.30 -0.85
CA LYS A 110 40.65 9.71 0.23
C LYS A 110 39.48 8.92 -0.33
N VAL A 111 38.69 9.52 -1.22
CA VAL A 111 37.53 8.86 -1.81
C VAL A 111 37.91 7.66 -2.66
N LEU A 112 38.88 7.80 -3.57
CA LEU A 112 39.24 6.73 -4.51
C LEU A 112 39.96 5.56 -3.85
N CYS A 113 40.65 5.80 -2.73
CA CYS A 113 41.36 4.78 -1.98
C CYS A 113 40.54 4.16 -0.84
N ASP A 114 39.36 4.68 -0.53
CA ASP A 114 38.50 4.13 0.53
C ASP A 114 37.74 2.88 0.03
N PRO A 115 38.00 1.68 0.58
CA PRO A 115 37.33 0.45 0.17
C PRO A 115 35.88 0.35 0.68
N THR A 116 35.45 1.20 1.62
CA THR A 116 34.10 1.17 2.20
C THR A 116 33.05 1.82 1.31
N ILE A 117 33.48 2.58 0.29
CA ILE A 117 32.61 3.25 -0.67
C ILE A 117 32.31 2.29 -1.82
N THR A 118 31.21 1.56 -1.70
CA THR A 118 30.73 0.58 -2.69
C THR A 118 29.50 1.07 -3.46
N ASP A 119 29.19 0.42 -4.58
CA ASP A 119 27.90 0.54 -5.25
C ASP A 119 26.88 -0.47 -4.68
N ASP A 120 25.68 -0.50 -5.27
CA ASP A 120 24.59 -1.37 -4.84
C ASP A 120 24.73 -2.82 -5.38
N GLN A 121 25.75 -3.11 -6.22
CA GLN A 121 25.90 -4.35 -7.00
C GLN A 121 27.24 -5.10 -6.76
N GLY A 122 28.23 -4.48 -6.14
CA GLY A 122 29.50 -5.10 -5.75
C GLY A 122 30.74 -4.43 -6.33
N VAL A 123 31.20 -3.39 -5.62
CA VAL A 123 32.55 -2.79 -5.53
C VAL A 123 33.07 -2.06 -6.79
N TYR A 124 32.99 -0.72 -6.76
CA TYR A 124 33.80 0.15 -7.64
C TYR A 124 35.30 -0.11 -7.47
N LYS A 125 36.10 0.15 -8.51
CA LYS A 125 37.56 0.13 -8.39
C LYS A 125 38.02 0.95 -7.17
N THR A 126 38.83 0.31 -6.33
CA THR A 126 39.49 0.96 -5.20
C THR A 126 40.97 1.02 -5.50
N TYR A 127 41.47 2.25 -5.62
CA TYR A 127 42.88 2.50 -5.89
C TYR A 127 43.69 2.27 -4.63
N THR A 128 44.86 1.66 -4.77
CA THR A 128 45.93 1.84 -3.78
C THR A 128 46.47 3.27 -3.88
N VAL A 129 47.12 3.75 -2.81
CA VAL A 129 47.73 5.08 -2.79
C VAL A 129 48.75 5.24 -3.93
N SER A 130 49.55 4.21 -4.20
CA SER A 130 50.50 4.20 -5.31
C SER A 130 49.81 4.26 -6.67
N GLU A 131 48.75 3.48 -6.91
CA GLU A 131 48.01 3.54 -8.17
C GLU A 131 47.35 4.91 -8.40
N PHE A 132 46.91 5.58 -7.33
CA PHE A 132 46.40 6.94 -7.43
C PHE A 132 47.51 7.94 -7.82
N HIS A 133 48.71 7.80 -7.25
CA HIS A 133 49.87 8.62 -7.62
C HIS A 133 50.29 8.40 -9.08
N ASP A 134 50.40 7.14 -9.50
CA ASP A 134 50.73 6.76 -10.87
C ASP A 134 49.71 7.29 -11.88
N LEU A 135 48.42 7.29 -11.52
CA LEU A 135 47.36 7.87 -12.35
C LEU A 135 47.60 9.36 -12.62
N LEU A 136 47.84 10.14 -11.56
CA LEU A 136 48.09 11.57 -11.69
C LEU A 136 49.38 11.86 -12.47
N ASP A 137 50.44 11.06 -12.26
CA ASP A 137 51.71 11.25 -12.97
C ASP A 137 51.58 10.96 -14.47
N SER A 138 50.85 9.89 -14.82
CA SER A 138 50.60 9.50 -16.21
C SER A 138 49.87 10.57 -17.03
N TRP A 139 49.05 11.38 -16.38
CA TRP A 139 48.29 12.47 -16.99
C TRP A 139 49.13 13.73 -17.22
N GLY A 140 50.15 13.94 -16.39
CA GLY A 140 50.99 15.12 -16.43
C GLY A 140 50.24 16.42 -16.08
N ALA A 141 50.99 17.53 -16.02
CA ALA A 141 50.51 18.80 -15.47
C ALA A 141 49.27 19.35 -16.20
N GLY A 142 49.22 19.22 -17.52
CA GLY A 142 48.12 19.75 -18.33
C GLY A 142 46.77 19.10 -18.01
N GLN A 143 46.72 17.78 -17.99
CA GLN A 143 45.49 17.03 -17.73
C GLN A 143 45.08 17.10 -16.25
N VAL A 144 46.04 17.04 -15.31
CA VAL A 144 45.77 17.22 -13.88
C VAL A 144 45.18 18.60 -13.59
N SER A 145 45.67 19.65 -14.24
CA SER A 145 45.09 21.00 -14.14
C SER A 145 43.63 21.05 -14.64
N VAL A 146 43.29 20.31 -15.70
CA VAL A 146 41.90 20.18 -16.17
C VAL A 146 41.03 19.49 -15.13
N ILE A 147 41.45 18.35 -14.57
CA ILE A 147 40.70 17.66 -13.50
C ILE A 147 40.49 18.58 -12.29
N ARG A 148 41.55 19.27 -11.84
CA ARG A 148 41.48 20.27 -10.77
C ARG A 148 40.39 21.29 -11.03
N SER A 149 40.34 21.88 -12.22
CA SER A 149 39.35 22.91 -12.57
C SER A 149 37.89 22.43 -12.47
N LYS A 150 37.65 21.12 -12.66
CA LYS A 150 36.32 20.51 -12.54
C LYS A 150 35.99 20.18 -11.09
N LEU A 151 36.92 19.58 -10.36
CA LEU A 151 36.69 19.15 -8.97
C LEU A 151 36.67 20.31 -7.97
N ILE A 152 37.49 21.36 -8.18
CA ILE A 152 37.57 22.51 -7.28
C ILE A 152 36.22 23.19 -7.10
N ARG A 153 35.37 23.22 -8.13
CA ARG A 153 34.03 23.83 -8.04
C ARG A 153 33.17 23.13 -7.00
N VAL A 154 33.10 21.79 -7.06
CA VAL A 154 32.32 21.00 -6.08
C VAL A 154 32.91 21.13 -4.68
N PHE A 155 34.23 21.06 -4.59
CA PHE A 155 34.93 21.12 -3.31
C PHE A 155 34.75 22.47 -2.61
N THR A 156 34.84 23.57 -3.36
CA THR A 156 34.57 24.92 -2.85
C THR A 156 33.11 25.06 -2.41
N SER A 157 32.15 24.51 -3.17
CA SER A 157 30.73 24.48 -2.76
C SER A 157 30.53 23.71 -1.45
N LEU A 158 31.18 22.55 -1.27
CA LEU A 158 31.13 21.79 -0.02
C LEU A 158 31.68 22.59 1.18
N LYS A 159 32.83 23.25 1.01
CA LYS A 159 33.42 24.12 2.04
C LYS A 159 32.49 25.29 2.40
N ALA A 160 31.99 26.00 1.38
CA ALA A 160 31.09 27.13 1.57
C ALA A 160 29.77 26.73 2.26
N LEU A 161 29.16 25.61 1.84
CA LEU A 161 27.95 25.08 2.46
C LEU A 161 28.13 24.77 3.94
N ARG A 162 29.27 24.20 4.34
CA ARG A 162 29.52 23.92 5.76
C ARG A 162 29.59 25.18 6.60
N VAL A 163 30.27 26.22 6.11
CA VAL A 163 30.32 27.52 6.79
C VAL A 163 28.92 28.11 6.90
N LEU A 164 28.17 28.12 5.79
CA LEU A 164 26.81 28.65 5.75
C LEU A 164 25.86 27.92 6.71
N ILE A 165 25.91 26.59 6.75
CA ILE A 165 25.13 25.78 7.71
C ILE A 165 25.63 26.02 9.15
N GLY A 166 26.93 26.24 9.32
CA GLY A 166 27.56 26.59 10.58
C GLY A 166 26.97 27.85 11.21
N ASP A 167 26.65 28.84 10.37
CA ASP A 167 26.08 30.14 10.71
C ASP A 167 24.57 30.11 11.06
N CYS A 168 23.87 28.99 10.85
CA CYS A 168 22.45 28.87 11.21
C CYS A 168 22.28 28.99 12.73
N ARG A 169 21.39 29.89 13.18
CA ARG A 169 21.14 30.15 14.62
C ARG A 169 20.44 29.00 15.33
N ASN A 170 19.51 28.34 14.65
CA ASN A 170 18.74 27.23 15.22
C ASN A 170 19.46 25.89 15.01
N ASN A 171 19.76 25.19 16.12
CA ASN A 171 20.49 23.92 16.10
C ASN A 171 19.72 22.78 15.41
N ILE A 172 18.38 22.75 15.48
CA ILE A 172 17.56 21.72 14.83
C ILE A 172 17.63 21.85 13.31
N LEU A 173 17.44 23.07 12.79
CA LEU A 173 17.57 23.38 11.36
C LEU A 173 18.99 23.07 10.86
N LYS A 174 19.99 23.47 11.63
CA LYS A 174 21.41 23.17 11.34
C LYS A 174 21.66 21.68 11.24
N GLN A 175 21.18 20.88 12.20
CA GLN A 175 21.35 19.42 12.17
C GLN A 175 20.62 18.76 10.99
N GLY A 176 19.41 19.23 10.63
CA GLY A 176 18.71 18.78 9.44
C GLY A 176 19.52 19.01 8.15
N LEU A 177 20.06 20.22 7.98
CA LEU A 177 20.92 20.57 6.84
C LEU A 177 22.20 19.74 6.81
N LEU A 178 22.85 19.50 7.96
CA LEU A 178 24.03 18.64 8.05
C LEU A 178 23.73 17.19 7.65
N ASN A 179 22.60 16.63 8.10
CA ASN A 179 22.17 15.28 7.73
C ASN A 179 21.96 15.18 6.21
N ARG A 180 21.33 16.18 5.60
CA ARG A 180 21.13 16.24 4.15
C ARG A 180 22.45 16.37 3.40
N LEU A 181 23.34 17.26 3.85
CA LEU A 181 24.66 17.45 3.24
C LEU A 181 25.50 16.17 3.32
N MET A 182 25.45 15.45 4.43
CA MET A 182 26.14 14.16 4.60
C MET A 182 25.68 13.15 3.54
N PHE A 183 24.38 13.05 3.29
CA PHE A 183 23.86 12.11 2.30
C PHE A 183 24.30 12.49 0.88
N VAL A 184 24.13 13.76 0.49
CA VAL A 184 24.57 14.24 -0.84
C VAL A 184 26.08 14.08 -1.02
N LYS A 185 26.88 14.27 0.04
CA LYS A 185 28.32 13.98 0.03
C LYS A 185 28.59 12.50 -0.25
N LYS A 186 27.96 11.57 0.47
CA LYS A 186 28.12 10.12 0.24
C LYS A 186 27.75 9.72 -1.19
N GLU A 187 26.66 10.27 -1.74
CA GLU A 187 26.29 10.04 -3.13
C GLU A 187 27.35 10.58 -4.11
N TYR A 188 27.88 11.77 -3.86
CA TYR A 188 28.95 12.36 -4.67
C TYR A 188 30.24 11.53 -4.62
N GLU A 189 30.60 11.00 -3.45
CA GLU A 189 31.76 10.11 -3.28
C GLU A 189 31.60 8.81 -4.09
N ARG A 190 30.40 8.20 -4.06
CA ARG A 190 30.07 7.05 -4.93
C ARG A 190 30.14 7.42 -6.42
N TYR A 191 29.69 8.61 -6.78
CA TYR A 191 29.80 9.10 -8.15
C TYR A 191 31.25 9.27 -8.59
N LEU A 192 32.13 9.80 -7.72
CA LEU A 192 33.56 9.88 -8.02
C LEU A 192 34.17 8.49 -8.24
N LYS A 193 33.87 7.52 -7.38
CA LYS A 193 34.26 6.12 -7.59
C LYS A 193 33.80 5.59 -8.96
N LYS A 194 32.55 5.83 -9.33
CA LYS A 194 32.00 5.43 -10.64
C LYS A 194 32.74 6.08 -11.81
N VAL A 195 33.04 7.37 -11.73
CA VAL A 195 33.74 8.10 -12.79
C VAL A 195 35.16 7.59 -12.96
N PHE A 196 35.85 7.32 -11.85
CA PHE A 196 37.24 6.87 -11.83
C PHE A 196 37.39 5.34 -11.87
N ASP A 197 36.30 4.61 -12.12
CA ASP A 197 36.36 3.18 -12.43
C ASP A 197 37.15 2.93 -13.73
N SER A 198 37.12 3.92 -14.64
CA SER A 198 38.06 4.06 -15.75
C SER A 198 39.30 4.84 -15.35
N SER A 199 40.45 4.51 -15.94
CA SER A 199 41.68 5.33 -15.90
C SER A 199 41.86 6.25 -17.12
N ASP A 200 40.92 6.20 -18.08
CA ASP A 200 40.96 7.04 -19.29
C ASP A 200 40.56 8.49 -18.97
N PHE A 201 41.51 9.41 -19.13
CA PHE A 201 41.33 10.84 -18.90
C PHE A 201 40.16 11.43 -19.69
N SER A 202 39.95 11.02 -20.94
CA SER A 202 38.88 11.56 -21.80
C SER A 202 37.51 11.21 -21.24
N ILE A 203 37.34 9.96 -20.78
CA ILE A 203 36.10 9.49 -20.17
C ILE A 203 35.83 10.25 -18.87
N ILE A 204 36.83 10.32 -17.98
CA ILE A 204 36.73 11.03 -16.69
C ILE A 204 36.36 12.50 -16.89
N LYS A 205 37.06 13.18 -17.81
CA LYS A 205 36.82 14.60 -18.11
C LYS A 205 35.38 14.83 -18.55
N VAL A 206 34.87 14.04 -19.50
CA VAL A 206 33.50 14.17 -20.03
C VAL A 206 32.46 13.93 -18.93
N SER A 207 32.68 12.93 -18.07
CA SER A 207 31.79 12.66 -16.95
C SER A 207 31.72 13.81 -15.96
N LEU A 208 32.87 14.37 -15.54
CA LEU A 208 32.91 15.48 -14.58
C LEU A 208 32.38 16.80 -15.16
N GLU A 209 32.52 17.02 -16.47
CA GLU A 209 32.15 18.27 -17.14
C GLU A 209 30.66 18.38 -17.47
N TYR A 210 30.07 17.32 -18.05
CA TYR A 210 28.71 17.37 -18.57
C TYR A 210 27.70 16.56 -17.75
N HIS A 211 28.17 15.65 -16.89
CA HIS A 211 27.32 14.68 -16.21
C HIS A 211 27.51 14.70 -14.69
N ASN A 212 27.84 15.86 -14.09
CA ASN A 212 27.91 15.99 -12.64
C ASN A 212 26.57 16.52 -12.08
N PRO A 213 25.66 15.65 -11.61
CA PRO A 213 24.34 16.06 -11.12
C PRO A 213 24.39 16.77 -9.76
N TYR A 214 25.55 16.79 -9.09
CA TYR A 214 25.65 17.24 -7.71
C TYR A 214 25.75 18.76 -7.57
N TYR A 215 26.09 19.50 -8.63
CA TYR A 215 26.04 20.96 -8.63
C TYR A 215 24.65 21.48 -8.23
N GLY A 216 23.59 20.92 -8.83
CA GLY A 216 22.22 21.28 -8.48
C GLY A 216 21.84 20.87 -7.06
N LYS A 217 22.25 19.67 -6.61
CA LYS A 217 21.95 19.19 -5.25
C LYS A 217 22.58 20.09 -4.17
N PHE A 218 23.82 20.53 -4.36
CA PHE A 218 24.49 21.46 -3.45
C PHE A 218 23.84 22.84 -3.45
N GLY A 219 23.52 23.41 -4.62
CA GLY A 219 22.83 24.70 -4.71
C GLY A 219 21.47 24.70 -4.01
N LEU A 220 20.73 23.58 -4.03
CA LEU A 220 19.47 23.48 -3.27
C LEU A 220 19.69 23.52 -1.75
N ILE A 221 20.77 22.92 -1.23
CA ILE A 221 21.10 23.00 0.20
C ILE A 221 21.53 24.43 0.54
N GLU A 222 22.23 25.12 -0.36
CA GLU A 222 22.69 26.49 -0.17
C GLU A 222 21.51 27.47 -0.02
N ILE A 223 20.51 27.33 -0.88
CA ILE A 223 19.26 28.10 -0.81
C ILE A 223 18.57 27.87 0.54
N ASP A 224 18.39 26.60 0.95
CA ASP A 224 17.73 26.27 2.21
C ASP A 224 18.52 26.77 3.43
N ALA A 225 19.86 26.61 3.43
CA ALA A 225 20.72 27.11 4.49
C ALA A 225 20.68 28.64 4.61
N SER A 226 20.64 29.35 3.48
CA SER A 226 20.46 30.80 3.46
C SER A 226 19.11 31.22 4.04
N ASN A 227 18.04 30.51 3.69
CA ASN A 227 16.70 30.77 4.20
C ASN A 227 16.58 30.48 5.71
N PHE A 228 17.35 29.51 6.23
CA PHE A 228 17.30 29.10 7.64
C PHE A 228 18.26 29.89 8.52
N LYS A 229 19.18 30.67 7.94
CA LYS A 229 20.29 31.33 8.65
C LYS A 229 19.83 32.11 9.87
N ASP A 230 18.80 32.95 9.70
CA ASP A 230 18.30 33.86 10.73
C ASP A 230 17.12 33.31 11.54
N LEU A 231 16.62 32.12 11.21
CA LEU A 231 15.51 31.51 11.93
C LEU A 231 15.97 31.07 13.33
N THR A 232 15.26 31.51 14.35
CA THR A 232 15.52 31.14 15.75
C THR A 232 14.63 29.99 16.20
N ASP A 233 13.46 29.83 15.59
CA ASP A 233 12.52 28.75 15.86
C ASP A 233 12.32 27.89 14.61
N VAL A 234 12.30 26.57 14.77
CA VAL A 234 12.02 25.65 13.66
C VAL A 234 10.60 25.84 13.11
N ARG A 235 9.67 26.31 13.96
CA ARG A 235 8.29 26.59 13.57
C ARG A 235 8.19 27.73 12.56
N ASP A 236 9.13 28.68 12.58
CA ASP A 236 9.17 29.80 11.62
C ASP A 236 9.31 29.28 10.18
N ARG A 237 9.98 28.13 10.01
CA ARG A 237 10.05 27.44 8.71
C ARG A 237 8.68 26.95 8.27
N TYR A 238 7.91 26.36 9.17
CA TYR A 238 6.59 25.82 8.85
C TYR A 238 5.59 26.94 8.56
N SER A 239 5.74 28.11 9.19
CA SER A 239 4.90 29.29 8.90
C SER A 239 5.02 29.83 7.48
N ALA A 240 6.03 29.43 6.71
CA ALA A 240 6.14 29.75 5.28
C ALA A 240 5.18 28.93 4.40
N PHE A 241 4.55 27.89 4.93
CA PHE A 241 3.53 27.10 4.24
C PHE A 241 2.15 27.72 4.42
N VAL A 242 1.19 27.38 3.56
CA VAL A 242 -0.22 27.81 3.73
C VAL A 242 -0.85 27.12 4.94
N ASP A 243 -1.87 27.73 5.55
CA ASP A 243 -2.47 27.27 6.81
C ASP A 243 -2.89 25.79 6.80
N ASP A 244 -3.47 25.31 5.69
CA ASP A 244 -3.84 23.89 5.57
C ASP A 244 -2.58 23.01 5.64
N ASP A 245 -1.52 23.33 4.90
CA ASP A 245 -0.26 22.58 4.94
C ASP A 245 0.36 22.58 6.34
N GLN A 246 0.33 23.72 7.06
CA GLN A 246 0.81 23.82 8.44
C GLN A 246 0.05 22.88 9.38
N LYS A 247 -1.29 22.86 9.28
CA LYS A 247 -2.14 21.96 10.08
C LYS A 247 -1.79 20.49 9.82
N ARG A 248 -1.52 20.12 8.58
CA ARG A 248 -1.14 18.73 8.21
C ARG A 248 0.23 18.36 8.74
N ILE A 249 1.20 19.29 8.74
CA ILE A 249 2.50 19.06 9.39
C ILE A 249 2.29 18.74 10.87
N GLN A 250 1.42 19.49 11.55
CA GLN A 250 1.13 19.25 12.97
C GLN A 250 0.41 17.91 13.19
N GLU A 251 -0.56 17.54 12.35
CA GLU A 251 -1.24 16.25 12.42
C GLU A 251 -0.24 15.09 12.23
N ILE A 252 0.67 15.19 11.26
CA ILE A 252 1.74 14.20 11.04
C ILE A 252 2.67 14.14 12.26
N ARG A 253 3.09 15.29 12.81
CA ARG A 253 3.92 15.34 14.03
C ARG A 253 3.26 14.60 15.18
N ASN A 254 2.01 14.92 15.47
CA ASN A 254 1.25 14.31 16.57
C ASN A 254 1.16 12.78 16.42
N ILE A 255 1.04 12.27 15.19
CA ILE A 255 1.03 10.82 14.94
C ILE A 255 2.42 10.21 15.22
N LEU A 256 3.48 10.81 14.67
CA LEU A 256 4.83 10.26 14.72
C LEU A 256 5.47 10.35 16.12
N THR A 257 5.05 11.32 16.93
CA THR A 257 5.57 11.52 18.29
C THR A 257 4.71 10.88 19.40
N SER A 258 3.49 10.43 19.08
CA SER A 258 2.62 9.78 20.06
C SER A 258 3.06 8.36 20.39
N ALA A 259 3.46 8.10 21.64
CA ALA A 259 3.82 6.77 22.13
C ALA A 259 2.64 5.79 22.23
N ASN A 260 1.40 6.29 22.18
CA ASN A 260 0.19 5.46 22.27
C ASN A 260 -0.15 4.77 20.94
N ILE A 261 0.31 5.31 19.82
CA ILE A 261 0.07 4.75 18.50
C ILE A 261 1.08 3.63 18.23
N ALA A 262 0.58 2.47 17.79
CA ALA A 262 1.36 1.26 17.50
C ALA A 262 2.17 0.73 18.70
N ARG A 263 1.61 0.87 19.90
CA ARG A 263 2.26 0.43 21.15
C ARG A 263 2.58 -1.07 21.08
N GLY A 264 3.85 -1.42 21.25
CA GLY A 264 4.33 -2.82 21.24
C GLY A 264 4.72 -3.37 19.87
N GLN A 265 4.63 -2.60 18.79
CA GLN A 265 4.93 -3.06 17.42
C GLN A 265 6.36 -2.74 16.93
N ASN A 266 7.31 -2.41 17.83
CA ASN A 266 8.68 -2.01 17.49
C ASN A 266 8.78 -0.90 16.41
N LEU A 267 7.75 -0.07 16.27
CA LEU A 267 7.77 1.10 15.39
C LEU A 267 8.41 2.29 16.12
N LYS A 268 9.24 3.04 15.40
CA LYS A 268 9.87 4.24 15.96
C LYS A 268 8.80 5.26 16.38
N THR A 269 8.94 5.75 17.61
CA THR A 269 8.24 6.95 18.10
C THR A 269 9.28 8.04 18.22
N TYR A 270 9.08 9.13 17.50
CA TYR A 270 10.01 10.24 17.46
C TYR A 270 9.79 11.12 18.69
N SER A 271 10.86 11.67 19.26
CA SER A 271 10.73 12.90 20.03
C SER A 271 10.41 14.07 19.09
N ASP A 272 9.92 15.17 19.66
CA ASP A 272 9.65 16.41 18.93
C ASP A 272 10.89 16.93 18.18
N ASP A 273 12.04 16.93 18.84
CA ASP A 273 13.31 17.33 18.22
C ASP A 273 13.73 16.38 17.10
N GLU A 274 13.60 15.06 17.29
CA GLU A 274 13.93 14.10 16.23
C GLU A 274 13.02 14.26 15.01
N PHE A 275 11.74 14.53 15.22
CA PHE A 275 10.79 14.83 14.16
C PHE A 275 11.22 16.09 13.40
N ASP A 276 11.52 17.17 14.12
CA ASP A 276 11.89 18.44 13.50
C ASP A 276 13.25 18.36 12.79
N ILE A 277 14.22 17.61 13.31
CA ILE A 277 15.49 17.31 12.63
C ILE A 277 15.25 16.52 11.35
N LEU A 278 14.39 15.49 11.40
CA LEU A 278 14.01 14.69 10.22
C LEU A 278 13.40 15.60 9.14
N PHE A 279 12.40 16.40 9.50
CA PHE A 279 11.73 17.28 8.55
C PHE A 279 12.69 18.37 8.02
N SER A 280 13.64 18.83 8.85
CA SER A 280 14.72 19.76 8.47
C SER A 280 15.76 19.18 7.52
N SER A 281 15.85 17.86 7.42
CA SER A 281 16.71 17.20 6.42
C SER A 281 16.10 17.11 5.02
N TRP A 282 14.85 17.50 4.87
CA TRP A 282 14.13 17.55 3.59
C TRP A 282 13.99 18.98 3.09
N SER A 283 14.03 19.17 1.77
CA SER A 283 13.70 20.46 1.16
C SER A 283 12.22 20.81 1.36
N ASN A 284 11.87 22.08 1.17
CA ASN A 284 10.46 22.50 1.22
C ASN A 284 9.59 21.77 0.18
N TYR A 285 10.16 21.44 -0.99
CA TYR A 285 9.51 20.60 -2.00
C TYR A 285 9.20 19.20 -1.47
N GLN A 286 10.18 18.55 -0.82
CA GLN A 286 10.02 17.21 -0.25
C GLN A 286 8.98 17.23 0.87
N LEU A 287 9.05 18.20 1.78
CA LEU A 287 8.08 18.39 2.86
C LEU A 287 6.65 18.56 2.32
N LYS A 288 6.48 19.39 1.29
CA LYS A 288 5.18 19.59 0.63
C LYS A 288 4.61 18.30 0.05
N ARG A 289 5.45 17.40 -0.48
CA ARG A 289 5.01 16.09 -0.98
C ARG A 289 4.48 15.18 0.13
N VAL A 290 5.16 15.15 1.28
CA VAL A 290 4.70 14.38 2.46
C VAL A 290 3.36 14.90 2.98
N VAL A 291 3.23 16.22 3.08
CA VAL A 291 1.98 16.89 3.47
C VAL A 291 0.84 16.55 2.51
N ARG A 292 1.09 16.61 1.20
CA ARG A 292 0.11 16.26 0.17
C ARG A 292 -0.30 14.79 0.18
N MET A 293 0.62 13.87 0.51
CA MET A 293 0.25 12.46 0.73
C MET A 293 -0.76 12.33 1.88
N HIS A 294 -0.51 13.00 3.01
CA HIS A 294 -1.43 12.98 4.14
C HIS A 294 -2.80 13.61 3.78
N LEU A 295 -2.80 14.73 3.06
CA LEU A 295 -4.01 15.34 2.51
C LEU A 295 -4.77 14.41 1.57
N GLY A 296 -4.04 13.71 0.69
CA GLY A 296 -4.61 12.74 -0.25
C GLY A 296 -5.36 11.64 0.49
N TYR A 297 -4.80 11.12 1.59
CA TYR A 297 -5.46 10.14 2.42
C TYR A 297 -6.75 10.70 3.04
N MET A 298 -6.67 11.87 3.67
CA MET A 298 -7.83 12.51 4.34
C MET A 298 -8.97 12.81 3.36
N ARG A 299 -8.64 13.27 2.14
CA ARG A 299 -9.63 13.47 1.07
C ARG A 299 -10.22 12.13 0.63
N ARG A 300 -9.37 11.12 0.41
CA ARG A 300 -9.84 9.81 -0.03
C ARG A 300 -10.78 9.15 0.98
N ALA A 301 -10.46 9.21 2.28
CA ALA A 301 -11.32 8.73 3.35
C ALA A 301 -12.70 9.44 3.33
N ARG A 302 -12.72 10.75 3.07
CA ARG A 302 -13.97 11.52 2.92
C ARG A 302 -14.75 11.11 1.68
N ASP A 303 -14.07 10.97 0.53
CA ASP A 303 -14.70 10.57 -0.72
C ASP A 303 -15.31 9.18 -0.61
N VAL A 304 -14.59 8.24 0.02
CA VAL A 304 -15.08 6.89 0.34
C VAL A 304 -16.30 6.98 1.27
N LYS A 305 -16.28 7.83 2.30
CA LYS A 305 -17.43 8.03 3.17
C LYS A 305 -18.67 8.54 2.40
N VAL A 306 -18.47 9.46 1.45
CA VAL A 306 -19.54 9.94 0.57
C VAL A 306 -20.05 8.82 -0.35
N GLN A 307 -19.13 8.02 -0.93
CA GLN A 307 -19.47 6.85 -1.75
C GLN A 307 -20.31 5.82 -0.99
N ILE A 308 -19.95 5.55 0.27
CA ILE A 308 -20.73 4.70 1.18
C ILE A 308 -22.11 5.32 1.46
N GLY A 309 -22.21 6.64 1.57
CA GLY A 309 -23.49 7.36 1.71
C GLY A 309 -24.46 7.12 0.55
N TYR A 310 -23.98 7.03 -0.70
CA TYR A 310 -24.82 6.74 -1.87
C TYR A 310 -25.47 5.35 -1.86
N PHE A 311 -25.12 4.48 -0.90
CA PHE A 311 -25.86 3.23 -0.71
C PHE A 311 -27.32 3.47 -0.28
N ASP A 312 -27.63 4.62 0.34
CA ASP A 312 -28.98 4.95 0.80
C ASP A 312 -29.93 5.38 -0.34
N ASP A 313 -29.38 5.80 -1.49
CA ASP A 313 -30.15 6.34 -2.63
C ASP A 313 -30.84 5.27 -3.50
N MET A 314 -30.71 3.98 -3.15
CA MET A 314 -31.29 2.87 -3.91
C MET A 314 -32.81 2.69 -3.76
N LYS A 315 -33.51 3.68 -3.19
CA LYS A 315 -34.98 3.71 -3.16
C LYS A 315 -35.63 3.75 -4.55
N ASN A 316 -34.85 4.06 -5.61
CA ASN A 316 -35.28 4.22 -7.00
C ASN A 316 -35.20 2.96 -7.89
N ILE A 317 -34.96 1.77 -7.31
CA ILE A 317 -34.96 0.53 -8.10
C ILE A 317 -36.43 0.10 -8.38
N ASP A 318 -36.77 -0.06 -9.67
CA ASP A 318 -38.11 -0.46 -10.16
C ASP A 318 -38.33 -1.97 -10.03
N ILE A 319 -38.69 -2.41 -8.83
CA ILE A 319 -38.78 -3.83 -8.45
C ILE A 319 -40.00 -4.09 -7.56
N ARG A 320 -40.59 -5.30 -7.69
CA ARG A 320 -41.61 -5.87 -6.78
C ARG A 320 -41.21 -5.74 -5.31
N THR A 321 -42.19 -5.49 -4.43
CA THR A 321 -41.98 -5.15 -3.01
C THR A 321 -41.06 -6.11 -2.24
N GLU A 322 -41.11 -7.42 -2.51
CA GLU A 322 -40.33 -8.44 -1.79
C GLU A 322 -38.83 -8.44 -2.16
N LEU A 323 -38.51 -8.39 -3.46
CA LEU A 323 -37.12 -8.29 -3.89
C LEU A 323 -36.53 -6.92 -3.52
N LYS A 324 -37.34 -5.86 -3.56
CA LYS A 324 -36.95 -4.54 -3.06
C LYS A 324 -36.53 -4.61 -1.60
N TYR A 325 -37.29 -5.30 -0.75
CA TYR A 325 -36.94 -5.47 0.67
C TYR A 325 -35.61 -6.23 0.84
N ARG A 326 -35.42 -7.38 0.18
CA ARG A 326 -34.18 -8.16 0.32
C ARG A 326 -32.95 -7.43 -0.21
N LEU A 327 -33.06 -6.75 -1.34
CA LEU A 327 -31.98 -5.92 -1.87
C LEU A 327 -31.65 -4.80 -0.90
N VAL A 328 -32.65 -4.11 -0.36
CA VAL A 328 -32.44 -3.06 0.66
C VAL A 328 -31.70 -3.64 1.87
N THR A 329 -32.16 -4.75 2.45
CA THR A 329 -31.49 -5.41 3.59
C THR A 329 -30.03 -5.76 3.27
N SER A 330 -29.80 -6.35 2.11
CA SER A 330 -28.48 -6.75 1.61
C SER A 330 -27.51 -5.59 1.51
N LEU A 331 -27.98 -4.49 0.94
CA LEU A 331 -27.22 -3.28 0.74
C LEU A 331 -26.95 -2.57 2.06
N THR A 332 -27.91 -2.58 3.00
CA THR A 332 -27.69 -2.08 4.36
C THR A 332 -26.60 -2.90 5.07
N THR A 333 -26.66 -4.23 5.01
CA THR A 333 -25.61 -5.09 5.58
C THR A 333 -24.25 -4.81 4.96
N TRP A 334 -24.20 -4.60 3.64
CA TRP A 334 -22.95 -4.30 2.95
C TRP A 334 -22.42 -2.90 3.29
N LYS A 335 -23.29 -1.88 3.36
CA LYS A 335 -22.94 -0.54 3.82
C LYS A 335 -22.29 -0.58 5.20
N LEU A 336 -22.89 -1.30 6.15
CA LEU A 336 -22.32 -1.48 7.49
C LEU A 336 -20.92 -2.11 7.46
N LYS A 337 -20.68 -3.10 6.57
CA LYS A 337 -19.34 -3.69 6.39
C LYS A 337 -18.34 -2.69 5.82
N LEU A 338 -18.75 -1.84 4.88
CA LEU A 338 -17.89 -0.79 4.32
C LEU A 338 -17.60 0.30 5.36
N GLU A 339 -18.58 0.67 6.19
CA GLU A 339 -18.38 1.62 7.29
C GLU A 339 -17.41 1.08 8.35
N ASP A 340 -17.53 -0.20 8.71
CA ASP A 340 -16.58 -0.89 9.60
C ASP A 340 -15.18 -0.94 8.97
N THR A 341 -15.07 -1.31 7.69
CA THR A 341 -13.80 -1.34 6.96
C THR A 341 -13.15 0.04 6.89
N LEU A 342 -13.91 1.09 6.59
CA LEU A 342 -13.42 2.47 6.61
C LEU A 342 -12.96 2.86 8.02
N SER A 343 -13.73 2.54 9.06
CA SER A 343 -13.37 2.83 10.45
C SER A 343 -12.07 2.13 10.89
N GLN A 344 -11.87 0.89 10.44
CA GLN A 344 -10.62 0.14 10.65
C GLN A 344 -9.45 0.79 9.91
N LYS A 345 -9.65 1.20 8.66
CA LYS A 345 -8.63 1.93 7.89
C LYS A 345 -8.30 3.30 8.50
N ASP A 346 -9.29 4.00 9.04
CA ASP A 346 -9.10 5.30 9.67
C ASP A 346 -8.35 5.20 11.00
N SER A 347 -8.70 4.21 11.81
CA SER A 347 -7.97 3.90 13.05
C SER A 347 -6.58 3.31 12.79
N GLY A 348 -6.38 2.60 11.69
CA GLY A 348 -5.09 2.03 11.28
C GLY A 348 -4.14 2.99 10.57
N TYR A 349 -4.63 4.10 10.01
CA TYR A 349 -3.80 5.05 9.26
C TYR A 349 -2.62 5.62 10.06
N PRO A 350 -2.76 6.00 11.34
CA PRO A 350 -1.63 6.50 12.11
C PRO A 350 -0.50 5.46 12.28
N GLU A 351 -0.86 4.18 12.43
CA GLU A 351 0.11 3.08 12.45
C GLU A 351 0.80 2.91 11.09
N TYR A 352 0.03 2.93 10.00
CA TYR A 352 0.56 2.89 8.64
C TYR A 352 1.56 4.03 8.38
N LEU A 353 1.24 5.25 8.84
CA LEU A 353 2.16 6.39 8.74
C LEU A 353 3.46 6.13 9.52
N LYS A 354 3.39 5.57 10.74
CA LYS A 354 4.59 5.17 11.48
C LYS A 354 5.41 4.10 10.76
N GLN A 355 4.78 3.13 10.09
CA GLN A 355 5.49 2.11 9.33
C GLN A 355 6.31 2.71 8.19
N ILE A 356 5.78 3.70 7.47
CA ILE A 356 6.52 4.43 6.42
C ILE A 356 7.76 5.12 7.02
N PHE A 357 7.60 5.75 8.18
CA PHE A 357 8.66 6.49 8.87
C PHE A 357 9.63 5.60 9.65
N ASN A 358 9.41 4.29 9.73
CA ASN A 358 10.26 3.36 10.46
C ASN A 358 11.48 2.91 9.64
N LYS A 359 12.30 3.87 9.18
CA LYS A 359 13.57 3.64 8.47
C LYS A 359 14.74 4.32 9.16
N SER A 360 15.95 3.93 8.78
CA SER A 360 17.16 4.34 9.50
C SER A 360 17.60 5.78 9.17
N THR A 361 17.31 6.25 7.95
CA THR A 361 17.69 7.59 7.49
C THR A 361 16.52 8.35 6.86
N ALA A 362 16.60 9.67 6.88
CA ALA A 362 15.60 10.54 6.27
C ALA A 362 15.42 10.30 4.76
N VAL A 363 16.48 9.91 4.06
CA VAL A 363 16.40 9.60 2.63
C VAL A 363 15.71 8.27 2.40
N GLU A 364 16.05 7.24 3.18
CA GLU A 364 15.33 5.96 3.13
C GLU A 364 13.83 6.14 3.41
N ILE A 365 13.48 6.97 4.40
CA ILE A 365 12.07 7.29 4.66
C ILE A 365 11.45 7.88 3.39
N TYR A 366 12.04 8.95 2.86
CA TYR A 366 11.50 9.69 1.72
C TYR A 366 11.33 8.84 0.46
N ASP A 367 12.32 8.02 0.13
CA ASP A 367 12.33 7.18 -1.07
C ASP A 367 11.32 6.02 -0.98
N ASN A 368 10.91 5.64 0.22
CA ASN A 368 9.90 4.60 0.46
C ASN A 368 8.48 5.16 0.63
N ILE A 369 8.29 6.48 0.56
CA ILE A 369 6.94 7.06 0.58
C ILE A 369 6.24 6.73 -0.75
N PRO A 370 5.03 6.14 -0.72
CA PRO A 370 4.31 5.70 -1.92
C PRO A 370 3.65 6.88 -2.64
N PHE A 371 4.49 7.74 -3.23
CA PHE A 371 4.05 8.85 -4.07
C PHE A 371 3.43 8.32 -5.37
N SER A 372 2.26 8.85 -5.76
CA SER A 372 1.53 8.42 -6.97
C SER A 372 2.23 8.81 -8.27
N SER A 373 3.03 9.88 -8.27
CA SER A 373 3.81 10.35 -9.44
C SER A 373 5.14 10.97 -9.01
N LYS A 374 6.14 10.88 -9.91
CA LYS A 374 7.46 11.52 -9.77
C LYS A 374 7.45 13.00 -10.21
N TYR A 375 6.43 13.48 -10.91
CA TYR A 375 6.49 14.78 -11.64
C TYR A 375 5.46 15.86 -11.22
N ASP A 376 4.49 15.57 -10.34
CA ASP A 376 3.28 16.41 -10.24
C ASP A 376 3.10 17.17 -8.92
N ILE A 377 3.92 18.19 -8.64
CA ILE A 377 3.54 19.14 -7.56
C ILE A 377 3.36 20.60 -7.95
N ASN A 378 3.64 20.99 -9.20
CA ASN A 378 3.37 22.36 -9.67
C ASN A 378 1.99 22.56 -10.29
N ASP A 379 1.22 21.49 -10.49
CA ASP A 379 -0.17 21.63 -10.90
C ASP A 379 -1.03 21.81 -9.63
N TYR A 380 -1.50 23.05 -9.43
CA TYR A 380 -2.41 23.44 -8.36
C TYR A 380 -3.77 22.69 -8.44
N ASN A 381 -4.10 22.12 -9.60
CA ASN A 381 -5.27 21.29 -9.83
C ASN A 381 -4.96 19.78 -9.78
N PHE A 382 -3.70 19.38 -9.52
CA PHE A 382 -3.35 17.96 -9.51
C PHE A 382 -3.73 17.31 -8.18
N TYR A 383 -4.78 16.51 -8.28
CA TYR A 383 -5.24 15.61 -7.25
C TYR A 383 -4.15 14.55 -7.05
N PHE A 384 -3.53 14.52 -5.87
CA PHE A 384 -2.65 13.43 -5.50
C PHE A 384 -3.54 12.33 -4.91
N PRO A 385 -3.96 11.29 -5.66
CA PRO A 385 -4.55 10.14 -5.02
C PRO A 385 -3.49 9.57 -4.09
N PHE A 386 -3.80 9.53 -2.80
CA PHE A 386 -3.10 8.62 -1.90
C PHE A 386 -3.20 7.24 -2.52
N ASN A 387 -2.08 6.51 -2.58
CA ASN A 387 -1.95 5.22 -3.27
C ASN A 387 -3.27 4.44 -3.23
N ASP A 388 -3.94 4.34 -4.39
CA ASP A 388 -5.28 3.76 -4.52
C ASP A 388 -5.34 2.34 -3.94
N ALA A 389 -4.20 1.66 -3.82
CA ALA A 389 -4.08 0.36 -3.17
C ALA A 389 -4.63 0.32 -1.73
N TYR A 390 -4.53 1.41 -0.95
CA TYR A 390 -5.00 1.39 0.45
C TYR A 390 -6.53 1.30 0.57
N PHE A 391 -7.27 1.85 -0.40
CA PHE A 391 -8.74 1.84 -0.45
C PHE A 391 -9.30 0.95 -1.57
N LEU A 392 -8.44 0.17 -2.25
CA LEU A 392 -8.77 -0.62 -3.43
C LEU A 392 -9.93 -1.60 -3.20
N ASP A 393 -10.00 -2.18 -2.01
CA ASP A 393 -11.10 -3.02 -1.58
C ASP A 393 -12.43 -2.26 -1.63
N ILE A 394 -12.50 -1.09 -1.01
CA ILE A 394 -13.71 -0.25 -0.98
C ILE A 394 -14.10 0.24 -2.38
N ASP A 395 -13.12 0.60 -3.20
CA ASP A 395 -13.36 1.05 -4.58
C ASP A 395 -13.92 -0.04 -5.48
N ARG A 396 -13.39 -1.25 -5.33
CA ARG A 396 -13.90 -2.45 -5.99
C ARG A 396 -15.36 -2.68 -5.57
N TYR A 397 -15.65 -2.58 -4.28
CA TYR A 397 -17.01 -2.72 -3.77
C TYR A 397 -17.97 -1.68 -4.38
N TYR A 398 -17.60 -0.40 -4.36
CA TYR A 398 -18.42 0.67 -4.94
C TYR A 398 -18.66 0.49 -6.45
N SER A 399 -17.63 0.06 -7.20
CA SER A 399 -17.74 -0.21 -8.63
C SER A 399 -18.72 -1.36 -8.93
N ILE A 400 -18.57 -2.48 -8.22
CA ILE A 400 -19.47 -3.65 -8.36
C ILE A 400 -20.93 -3.26 -8.04
N ARG A 401 -21.16 -2.39 -7.05
CA ARG A 401 -22.50 -1.87 -6.72
C ARG A 401 -23.14 -1.16 -7.90
N ASN A 402 -22.42 -0.23 -8.53
CA ASN A 402 -22.95 0.56 -9.64
C ASN A 402 -23.23 -0.31 -10.86
N GLU A 403 -22.36 -1.28 -11.11
CA GLU A 403 -22.57 -2.28 -12.15
C GLU A 403 -23.81 -3.14 -11.90
N PHE A 404 -24.01 -3.63 -10.68
CA PHE A 404 -25.19 -4.43 -10.32
C PHE A 404 -26.50 -3.72 -10.69
N ILE A 405 -26.68 -2.47 -10.24
CA ILE A 405 -27.92 -1.72 -10.45
C ILE A 405 -28.16 -1.51 -11.95
N SER A 406 -27.10 -1.13 -12.67
CA SER A 406 -27.16 -0.92 -14.11
C SER A 406 -27.55 -2.20 -14.86
N LYS A 407 -26.97 -3.36 -14.49
CA LYS A 407 -27.25 -4.66 -15.11
C LYS A 407 -28.65 -5.16 -14.76
N TYR A 408 -29.00 -5.18 -13.48
CA TYR A 408 -30.30 -5.69 -13.01
C TYR A 408 -31.49 -4.93 -13.61
N ASN A 409 -31.38 -3.60 -13.74
CA ASN A 409 -32.44 -2.78 -14.32
C ASN A 409 -32.65 -3.01 -15.82
N LYS A 410 -31.63 -3.52 -16.54
CA LYS A 410 -31.74 -3.87 -17.97
C LYS A 410 -32.40 -5.22 -18.22
N LEU A 411 -32.51 -6.07 -17.20
CA LEU A 411 -33.14 -7.38 -17.33
C LEU A 411 -34.66 -7.24 -17.56
N SER A 412 -35.17 -8.02 -18.50
CA SER A 412 -36.60 -8.29 -18.68
C SER A 412 -37.20 -9.00 -17.46
N TYR A 413 -38.52 -9.02 -17.38
CA TYR A 413 -39.21 -9.72 -16.29
C TYR A 413 -38.84 -11.21 -16.22
N ALA A 414 -38.74 -11.89 -17.36
CA ALA A 414 -38.38 -13.30 -17.41
C ALA A 414 -36.95 -13.54 -16.90
N GLU A 415 -36.00 -12.72 -17.35
CA GLU A 415 -34.61 -12.80 -16.89
C GLU A 415 -34.51 -12.57 -15.37
N LYS A 416 -35.26 -11.59 -14.82
CA LYS A 416 -35.32 -11.36 -13.36
C LYS A 416 -35.84 -12.60 -12.62
N VAL A 417 -36.82 -13.32 -13.16
CA VAL A 417 -37.32 -14.58 -12.59
C VAL A 417 -36.25 -15.68 -12.64
N ALA A 418 -35.51 -15.79 -13.74
CA ALA A 418 -34.40 -16.73 -13.88
C ALA A 418 -33.29 -16.48 -12.85
N VAL A 419 -32.92 -15.21 -12.62
CA VAL A 419 -31.95 -14.83 -11.56
C VAL A 419 -32.40 -15.32 -10.19
N GLU A 420 -33.66 -15.10 -9.85
CA GLU A 420 -34.23 -15.51 -8.56
C GLU A 420 -34.34 -17.03 -8.42
N PHE A 421 -34.56 -17.75 -9.51
CA PHE A 421 -34.51 -19.20 -9.51
C PHE A 421 -33.11 -19.73 -9.17
N ILE A 422 -32.08 -19.20 -9.84
CA ILE A 422 -30.68 -19.57 -9.58
C ILE A 422 -30.32 -19.25 -8.13
N ARG A 423 -30.69 -18.06 -7.64
CA ARG A 423 -30.54 -17.67 -6.24
C ARG A 423 -31.15 -18.71 -5.29
N ASN A 424 -32.40 -19.11 -5.51
CA ASN A 424 -33.07 -20.06 -4.62
C ASN A 424 -32.35 -21.41 -4.55
N ILE A 425 -31.69 -21.85 -5.63
CA ILE A 425 -30.88 -23.07 -5.63
C ILE A 425 -29.64 -22.91 -4.75
N VAL A 426 -28.88 -21.82 -4.92
CA VAL A 426 -27.60 -21.64 -4.23
C VAL A 426 -27.77 -21.28 -2.73
N PHE A 427 -28.96 -20.84 -2.33
CA PHE A 427 -29.34 -20.61 -0.92
C PHE A 427 -29.99 -21.83 -0.26
N ASN A 428 -30.41 -22.85 -1.02
CA ASN A 428 -31.08 -24.01 -0.45
C ASN A 428 -30.08 -25.02 0.11
N ALA A 429 -29.97 -25.11 1.43
CA ALA A 429 -29.06 -26.02 2.14
C ALA A 429 -29.29 -27.50 1.81
N ASN A 430 -30.50 -27.90 1.40
CA ASN A 430 -30.84 -29.29 1.11
C ASN A 430 -30.32 -29.78 -0.24
N ILE A 431 -30.03 -28.85 -1.17
CA ILE A 431 -29.45 -29.21 -2.47
C ILE A 431 -27.99 -29.55 -2.27
N ALA A 432 -27.57 -30.74 -2.72
CA ALA A 432 -26.20 -31.24 -2.62
C ALA A 432 -25.65 -31.24 -1.18
N ALA A 433 -26.50 -31.46 -0.17
CA ALA A 433 -26.10 -31.48 1.24
C ALA A 433 -24.99 -32.51 1.54
N ASP A 434 -25.01 -33.64 0.82
CA ASP A 434 -24.00 -34.70 0.90
C ASP A 434 -22.66 -34.36 0.23
N LYS A 435 -22.62 -33.31 -0.61
CA LYS A 435 -21.43 -32.91 -1.37
C LYS A 435 -20.59 -31.84 -0.67
N GLY A 436 -21.10 -31.24 0.40
CA GLY A 436 -20.41 -30.15 1.11
C GLY A 436 -20.32 -28.86 0.29
N TYR A 437 -21.13 -28.69 -0.76
CA TYR A 437 -21.14 -27.46 -1.53
C TYR A 437 -21.64 -26.30 -0.68
N LYS A 438 -21.00 -25.14 -0.88
CA LYS A 438 -21.33 -23.90 -0.19
C LYS A 438 -22.81 -23.56 -0.36
N THR A 439 -23.41 -23.08 0.73
CA THR A 439 -24.75 -22.51 0.75
C THR A 439 -24.63 -21.04 1.11
N TYR A 440 -25.19 -20.17 0.27
CA TYR A 440 -25.15 -18.74 0.50
C TYR A 440 -26.18 -18.35 1.57
N THR A 441 -25.79 -17.44 2.46
CA THR A 441 -26.65 -16.91 3.53
C THR A 441 -26.88 -15.42 3.38
N ASP A 442 -25.99 -14.74 2.68
CA ASP A 442 -26.02 -13.30 2.47
C ASP A 442 -26.42 -12.99 1.02
N ASP A 443 -27.59 -12.40 0.85
CA ASP A 443 -28.12 -12.00 -0.46
C ASP A 443 -27.17 -11.08 -1.25
N TYR A 444 -26.52 -10.13 -0.57
CA TYR A 444 -25.58 -9.23 -1.23
C TYR A 444 -24.45 -9.99 -1.93
N LYS A 445 -23.93 -11.09 -1.35
CA LYS A 445 -22.84 -11.87 -1.96
C LYS A 445 -23.25 -12.45 -3.31
N PHE A 446 -24.48 -12.95 -3.44
CA PHE A 446 -25.00 -13.46 -4.70
C PHE A 446 -25.13 -12.36 -5.75
N TYR A 447 -25.69 -11.22 -5.37
CA TYR A 447 -25.87 -10.08 -6.27
C TYR A 447 -24.54 -9.43 -6.69
N LEU A 448 -23.48 -9.52 -5.89
CA LEU A 448 -22.14 -9.08 -6.28
C LEU A 448 -21.47 -10.00 -7.30
N ILE A 449 -21.68 -11.31 -7.18
CA ILE A 449 -21.22 -12.29 -8.16
C ILE A 449 -21.88 -12.06 -9.52
N PHE A 450 -23.17 -11.68 -9.50
CA PHE A 450 -23.83 -11.24 -10.73
C PHE A 450 -23.12 -10.04 -11.34
N ALA A 451 -22.82 -9.02 -10.54
CA ALA A 451 -22.22 -7.81 -11.06
C ALA A 451 -20.78 -7.97 -11.54
N SER A 452 -19.99 -8.90 -11.00
CA SER A 452 -18.57 -9.05 -11.33
C SER A 452 -18.28 -9.73 -12.68
N SER A 453 -19.24 -10.43 -13.29
CA SER A 453 -18.99 -11.21 -14.52
C SER A 453 -20.15 -11.14 -15.51
N ASP A 454 -19.94 -10.39 -16.60
CA ASP A 454 -20.94 -10.24 -17.66
C ASP A 454 -21.18 -11.54 -18.44
N TYR A 455 -20.11 -12.25 -18.79
CA TYR A 455 -20.21 -13.42 -19.66
C TYR A 455 -20.92 -14.60 -18.97
N TYR A 456 -20.40 -15.07 -17.84
CA TYR A 456 -20.97 -16.26 -17.20
C TYR A 456 -22.38 -16.03 -16.70
N PHE A 457 -22.69 -14.83 -16.21
CA PHE A 457 -24.02 -14.58 -15.70
C PHE A 457 -25.07 -14.44 -16.79
N SER A 458 -24.81 -13.65 -17.84
CA SER A 458 -25.76 -13.49 -18.94
C SER A 458 -26.09 -14.85 -19.58
N GLU A 459 -25.07 -15.66 -19.80
CA GLU A 459 -25.23 -17.03 -20.28
C GLU A 459 -26.04 -17.91 -19.31
N LEU A 460 -25.75 -17.89 -18.01
CA LEU A 460 -26.52 -18.66 -17.03
C LEU A 460 -28.00 -18.27 -16.99
N VAL A 461 -28.30 -16.97 -17.06
CA VAL A 461 -29.68 -16.48 -17.11
C VAL A 461 -30.37 -16.98 -18.37
N GLN A 462 -29.73 -16.83 -19.53
CA GLN A 462 -30.32 -17.26 -20.80
C GLN A 462 -30.59 -18.77 -20.79
N ARG A 463 -29.64 -19.56 -20.27
CA ARG A 463 -29.85 -21.00 -20.19
C ARG A 463 -30.91 -21.40 -19.19
N GLN A 464 -31.01 -20.69 -18.06
CA GLN A 464 -32.08 -20.91 -17.10
C GLN A 464 -33.45 -20.66 -17.73
N LEU A 465 -33.58 -19.65 -18.61
CA LEU A 465 -34.80 -19.42 -19.38
C LEU A 465 -35.12 -20.58 -20.32
N ASN A 466 -34.11 -21.08 -21.05
CA ASN A 466 -34.28 -22.25 -21.93
C ASN A 466 -34.70 -23.50 -21.15
N PHE A 467 -34.02 -23.76 -20.02
CA PHE A 467 -34.33 -24.88 -19.12
C PHE A 467 -35.77 -24.80 -18.60
N ALA A 468 -36.18 -23.63 -18.09
CA ALA A 468 -37.54 -23.43 -17.58
C ALA A 468 -38.62 -23.58 -18.67
N THR A 469 -38.31 -23.13 -19.90
CA THR A 469 -39.18 -23.30 -21.06
C THR A 469 -39.35 -24.77 -21.41
N CYS A 470 -38.24 -25.51 -21.56
CA CYS A 470 -38.27 -26.96 -21.80
C CYS A 470 -39.03 -27.69 -20.70
N GLN A 471 -38.78 -27.33 -19.43
CA GLN A 471 -39.41 -27.97 -18.28
C GLN A 471 -40.93 -27.79 -18.33
N SER A 472 -41.41 -26.58 -18.67
CA SER A 472 -42.84 -26.30 -18.78
C SER A 472 -43.52 -27.16 -19.86
N TYR A 473 -42.89 -27.31 -21.03
CA TYR A 473 -43.43 -28.15 -22.10
C TYR A 473 -43.40 -29.64 -21.75
N ILE A 474 -42.33 -30.12 -21.11
CA ILE A 474 -42.25 -31.49 -20.60
C ILE A 474 -43.39 -31.74 -19.60
N GLU A 475 -43.64 -30.81 -18.68
CA GLU A 475 -44.70 -30.91 -17.68
C GLU A 475 -46.10 -30.94 -18.31
N GLU A 476 -46.36 -30.08 -19.30
CA GLU A 476 -47.59 -30.08 -20.07
C GLU A 476 -47.82 -31.42 -20.76
N TYR A 477 -46.82 -31.91 -21.51
CA TYR A 477 -46.89 -33.21 -22.20
C TYR A 477 -47.17 -34.37 -21.23
N ILE A 478 -46.43 -34.45 -20.12
CA ILE A 478 -46.62 -35.51 -19.12
C ILE A 478 -48.02 -35.45 -18.49
N ASN A 479 -48.56 -34.25 -18.29
CA ASN A 479 -49.90 -34.07 -17.72
C ASN A 479 -51.01 -34.57 -18.66
N GLU A 480 -50.83 -34.45 -19.97
CA GLU A 480 -51.77 -34.92 -20.99
C GLU A 480 -51.83 -36.45 -21.13
N ILE A 481 -50.80 -37.18 -20.67
CA ILE A 481 -50.80 -38.65 -20.67
C ILE A 481 -51.83 -39.16 -19.65
N LYS A 482 -52.98 -39.62 -20.14
CA LYS A 482 -54.09 -40.18 -19.34
C LYS A 482 -54.08 -41.70 -19.27
N GLU A 483 -53.67 -42.37 -20.34
CA GLU A 483 -53.98 -43.79 -20.54
C GLU A 483 -52.84 -44.75 -20.13
N ASN A 484 -51.63 -44.24 -19.89
CA ASN A 484 -50.47 -45.08 -19.53
C ASN A 484 -49.74 -44.55 -18.28
N PRO A 485 -50.18 -44.96 -17.06
CA PRO A 485 -49.59 -44.49 -15.81
C PRO A 485 -48.14 -44.94 -15.62
N VAL A 486 -47.74 -46.09 -16.19
CA VAL A 486 -46.36 -46.59 -16.11
C VAL A 486 -45.41 -45.69 -16.89
N ARG A 487 -45.76 -45.35 -18.14
CA ARG A 487 -45.00 -44.41 -18.96
C ARG A 487 -44.93 -43.03 -18.31
N LYS A 488 -46.06 -42.53 -17.80
CA LYS A 488 -46.12 -41.26 -17.07
C LYS A 488 -45.15 -41.21 -15.89
N ASN A 489 -45.14 -42.25 -15.05
CA ASN A 489 -44.22 -42.33 -13.90
C ASN A 489 -42.75 -42.39 -14.33
N LYS A 490 -42.42 -43.10 -15.42
CA LYS A 490 -41.05 -43.18 -15.94
C LYS A 490 -40.56 -41.81 -16.43
N LEU A 491 -41.41 -41.06 -17.14
CA LEU A 491 -41.09 -39.71 -17.61
C LEU A 491 -40.93 -38.72 -16.44
N LEU A 492 -41.80 -38.81 -15.42
CA LEU A 492 -41.69 -38.01 -14.20
C LEU A 492 -40.37 -38.27 -13.47
N GLN A 493 -39.98 -39.54 -13.30
CA GLN A 493 -38.70 -39.90 -12.67
C GLN A 493 -37.50 -39.34 -13.44
N LYS A 494 -37.46 -39.51 -14.77
CA LYS A 494 -36.36 -38.99 -15.60
C LYS A 494 -36.27 -37.46 -15.52
N ARG A 495 -37.42 -36.76 -15.59
CA ARG A 495 -37.50 -35.31 -15.40
C ARG A 495 -36.91 -34.91 -14.05
N ASP A 496 -37.38 -35.53 -12.96
CA ASP A 496 -36.98 -35.18 -11.59
C ASP A 496 -35.49 -35.44 -11.35
N GLU A 497 -34.95 -36.51 -11.92
CA GLU A 497 -33.52 -36.80 -11.90
C GLU A 497 -32.70 -35.72 -12.61
N LEU A 498 -33.12 -35.27 -13.79
CA LEU A 498 -32.40 -34.23 -14.53
C LEU A 498 -32.51 -32.86 -13.84
N VAL A 499 -33.70 -32.49 -13.33
CA VAL A 499 -33.89 -31.28 -12.52
C VAL A 499 -32.97 -31.29 -11.30
N LYS A 500 -32.89 -32.43 -10.59
CA LYS A 500 -31.98 -32.58 -9.45
C LYS A 500 -30.52 -32.44 -9.86
N LYS A 501 -30.10 -33.06 -10.96
CA LYS A 501 -28.73 -32.91 -11.49
C LYS A 501 -28.41 -31.46 -11.81
N TYR A 502 -29.34 -30.75 -12.46
CA TYR A 502 -29.19 -29.36 -12.84
C TYR A 502 -29.05 -28.45 -11.61
N HIS A 503 -29.87 -28.67 -10.57
CA HIS A 503 -29.74 -27.94 -9.31
C HIS A 503 -28.38 -28.17 -8.64
N VAL A 504 -27.90 -29.41 -8.64
CA VAL A 504 -26.60 -29.77 -8.06
C VAL A 504 -25.44 -29.14 -8.84
N SER A 505 -25.51 -29.11 -10.18
CA SER A 505 -24.45 -28.51 -11.00
C SER A 505 -24.39 -26.99 -10.86
N LEU A 506 -25.53 -26.30 -10.82
CA LEU A 506 -25.57 -24.87 -10.48
C LEU A 506 -24.93 -24.61 -9.11
N LYS A 507 -25.27 -25.42 -8.10
CA LYS A 507 -24.68 -25.26 -6.77
C LYS A 507 -23.17 -25.52 -6.74
N LYS A 508 -22.69 -26.50 -7.51
CA LYS A 508 -21.26 -26.77 -7.71
C LYS A 508 -20.54 -25.61 -8.39
N PHE A 509 -21.15 -25.00 -9.40
CA PHE A 509 -20.58 -23.86 -10.10
C PHE A 509 -20.38 -22.66 -9.16
N PHE A 510 -21.41 -22.31 -8.38
CA PHE A 510 -21.33 -21.21 -7.41
C PHE A 510 -20.47 -21.53 -6.17
N HIS A 511 -20.05 -22.79 -5.97
CA HIS A 511 -19.16 -23.18 -4.88
C HIS A 511 -17.72 -22.67 -5.09
N GLY A 512 -17.23 -22.59 -6.34
CA GLY A 512 -15.86 -22.14 -6.65
C GLY A 512 -15.68 -20.62 -6.70
N VAL A 513 -16.70 -19.83 -6.36
CA VAL A 513 -16.57 -18.38 -6.31
C VAL A 513 -15.65 -17.97 -5.17
N ASN A 514 -14.65 -17.13 -5.48
CA ASN A 514 -13.84 -16.47 -4.46
C ASN A 514 -14.64 -15.34 -3.80
N GLU A 515 -14.91 -15.45 -2.49
CA GLU A 515 -15.71 -14.46 -1.76
C GLU A 515 -15.06 -13.09 -1.59
N ALA A 516 -13.72 -13.02 -1.65
CA ALA A 516 -13.00 -11.75 -1.51
C ALA A 516 -13.06 -10.92 -2.80
N THR A 517 -13.06 -11.60 -3.96
CA THR A 517 -13.06 -10.96 -5.28
C THR A 517 -14.43 -10.96 -5.96
N PHE A 518 -15.35 -11.82 -5.50
CA PHE A 518 -16.61 -12.15 -6.16
C PHE A 518 -16.42 -12.70 -7.58
N GLU A 519 -15.24 -13.24 -7.89
CA GLU A 519 -14.92 -13.78 -9.21
C GLU A 519 -15.00 -15.31 -9.21
N PHE A 520 -15.34 -15.88 -10.37
CA PHE A 520 -15.26 -17.30 -10.64
C PHE A 520 -13.80 -17.71 -10.87
N ASP A 521 -13.30 -18.62 -10.04
CA ASP A 521 -11.97 -19.20 -10.19
C ASP A 521 -11.91 -20.21 -11.37
N ASP A 522 -10.73 -20.72 -11.68
CA ASP A 522 -10.56 -21.69 -12.77
C ASP A 522 -11.31 -23.01 -12.52
N SER A 523 -11.56 -23.37 -11.25
CA SER A 523 -12.36 -24.56 -10.90
C SER A 523 -13.83 -24.36 -11.26
N SER A 524 -14.37 -23.17 -11.03
CA SER A 524 -15.72 -22.75 -11.41
C SER A 524 -15.88 -22.78 -12.93
N ARG A 525 -14.89 -22.29 -13.67
CA ARG A 525 -14.93 -22.31 -15.15
C ARG A 525 -15.04 -23.71 -15.71
N LYS A 526 -14.38 -24.70 -15.08
CA LYS A 526 -14.52 -26.12 -15.42
C LYS A 526 -15.90 -26.65 -15.03
N ASN A 527 -16.42 -26.28 -13.86
CA ASN A 527 -17.75 -26.71 -13.43
C ASN A 527 -18.89 -26.11 -14.28
N TYR A 528 -18.65 -25.00 -14.98
CA TYR A 528 -19.61 -24.40 -15.89
C TYR A 528 -19.98 -25.34 -17.06
N SER A 529 -19.05 -26.15 -17.57
CA SER A 529 -19.36 -27.11 -18.62
C SER A 529 -20.32 -28.19 -18.15
N GLU A 530 -20.29 -28.57 -16.87
CA GLU A 530 -21.26 -29.54 -16.32
C GLU A 530 -22.68 -28.97 -16.28
N VAL A 531 -22.83 -27.66 -16.03
CA VAL A 531 -24.14 -26.99 -16.13
C VAL A 531 -24.64 -27.04 -17.57
N TRP A 532 -23.74 -26.81 -18.53
CA TRP A 532 -24.04 -26.90 -19.95
C TRP A 532 -24.47 -28.32 -20.35
N ASP A 533 -23.70 -29.33 -19.98
CA ASP A 533 -23.95 -30.72 -20.39
C ASP A 533 -25.31 -31.22 -19.88
N ILE A 534 -25.67 -30.90 -18.64
CA ILE A 534 -26.96 -31.30 -18.06
C ILE A 534 -28.13 -30.58 -18.75
N GLN A 535 -27.94 -29.36 -19.23
CA GLN A 535 -28.97 -28.67 -20.01
C GLN A 535 -29.17 -29.32 -21.37
N LEU A 536 -28.08 -29.71 -22.06
CA LEU A 536 -28.20 -30.48 -23.30
C LEU A 536 -28.90 -31.82 -23.08
N ASP A 537 -28.62 -32.53 -21.98
CA ASP A 537 -29.32 -33.76 -21.62
C ASP A 537 -30.84 -33.51 -21.43
N PHE A 538 -31.19 -32.34 -20.89
CA PHE A 538 -32.58 -31.94 -20.67
C PHE A 538 -33.30 -31.54 -21.96
N GLU A 539 -32.63 -30.80 -22.83
CA GLU A 539 -33.13 -30.46 -24.17
C GLU A 539 -33.30 -31.72 -25.03
N SER A 540 -32.33 -32.63 -24.99
CA SER A 540 -32.42 -33.93 -25.65
C SER A 540 -33.59 -34.77 -25.13
N PHE A 541 -33.85 -34.73 -23.82
CA PHE A 541 -35.04 -35.36 -23.24
C PHE A 541 -36.34 -34.73 -23.75
N PHE A 542 -36.41 -33.41 -23.85
CA PHE A 542 -37.55 -32.71 -24.43
C PHE A 542 -37.79 -33.14 -25.88
N ASP A 543 -36.77 -33.11 -26.73
CA ASP A 543 -36.88 -33.45 -28.16
C ASP A 543 -37.36 -34.90 -28.39
N ASN A 544 -37.01 -35.81 -27.47
CA ASN A 544 -37.32 -37.24 -27.58
C ASN A 544 -38.52 -37.68 -26.73
N ILE A 545 -39.21 -36.78 -26.03
CA ILE A 545 -40.23 -37.14 -25.04
C ILE A 545 -41.38 -37.98 -25.63
N ALA A 546 -41.70 -37.78 -26.91
CA ALA A 546 -42.77 -38.49 -27.60
C ALA A 546 -42.46 -39.97 -27.85
N VAL A 547 -41.19 -40.33 -27.98
CA VAL A 547 -40.72 -41.72 -28.20
C VAL A 547 -40.15 -42.35 -26.94
N GLU A 548 -39.86 -41.54 -25.92
CA GLU A 548 -39.29 -42.00 -24.67
C GLU A 548 -40.30 -42.81 -23.82
N GLY A 549 -39.91 -44.04 -23.47
CA GLY A 549 -40.71 -44.92 -22.61
C GLY A 549 -41.94 -45.55 -23.27
N LEU A 550 -42.06 -45.43 -24.60
CA LEU A 550 -42.73 -46.45 -25.43
C LEU A 550 -41.89 -47.74 -25.42
#